data_AF-A0A6L5H9M3-F1
#
_entry.id   AF-A0A6L5H9M3-F1
#
_cell.length_a   1.000
_cell.length_b   1.000
_cell.length_c   1.000
_cell.angle_alpha   90.00
_cell.angle_beta   90.00
_cell.angle_gamma   90.00
#
_symmetry.space_group_name_H-M   'P 1'
#
loop_
_entity.id
_entity.type
_entity.pdbx_description
1 polymer ?
#
loop_
_entity_poly.entity_id
_entity_poly.type
_entity_poly.pdbx_seq_one_letter_code
_entity_poly.pdbx_strand_id
1 'polypeptide(L)'
;MFPEKQFLKENKHLLIDSDSVKQYKAACPTCANVFMYSQVWTKTVDIGIRKFGPLDEPGWAVGECDICESEFTVPVVNPDCSGFSSGASYVKHIFEENISEDELLYIADRPKLTVALDSQLDMNARSHAYDYHGQALYECKACNAGLDIQVYSRLQNKFTKIFSGCESFLNWSLKNSRGFDPEHIMVRLPFHCQCGALHIAYIAKPYTQSLNFDETDFSICNVIGAKEISGSIRAGVYSKSQVMDWLYKLLPRWSLLFDTIYLIVPFVGHQFMTPETLVGTWMNLVARLDPGKVKFITRGGQLTSFKSAYQKLSNLDYDLLKSLELSSSLINDVSRNPHFHAKIYAAVSERGSEVYSGSANLLSGPSKEVMHFTSMNTSDFTELFLKPLSIQAVPAPVNDRKYSMLLEEESGFSAFSQHGTIYQEEYRQMMLEDIRPKREY
;
A
#
# COMPACT_ATOMS: atom_id res chain seq x y z
N MET A 1 -15.19 27.20 -40.31
CA MET A 1 -14.77 26.36 -39.17
C MET A 1 -16.03 25.71 -38.61
N PHE A 2 -16.06 24.38 -38.47
CA PHE A 2 -17.30 23.62 -38.21
C PHE A 2 -17.95 24.01 -36.86
N PRO A 3 -19.26 24.29 -36.79
CA PRO A 3 -19.98 24.61 -35.55
C PRO A 3 -19.79 23.55 -34.44
N GLU A 4 -19.58 22.29 -34.83
CA GLU A 4 -19.33 21.18 -33.91
C GLU A 4 -17.94 21.22 -33.26
N LYS A 5 -16.87 21.60 -33.98
CA LYS A 5 -15.52 21.64 -33.39
C LYS A 5 -15.42 22.74 -32.32
N GLN A 6 -16.02 23.89 -32.58
CA GLN A 6 -16.04 25.00 -31.61
C GLN A 6 -16.90 24.66 -30.38
N PHE A 7 -18.08 24.06 -30.59
CA PHE A 7 -18.90 23.55 -29.49
C PHE A 7 -18.15 22.53 -28.62
N LEU A 8 -17.40 21.61 -29.24
CA LEU A 8 -16.60 20.62 -28.51
C LEU A 8 -15.45 21.25 -27.73
N LYS A 9 -14.79 22.28 -28.27
CA LYS A 9 -13.78 23.05 -27.52
C LYS A 9 -14.36 23.70 -26.26
N GLU A 10 -15.52 24.32 -26.37
CA GLU A 10 -16.21 24.98 -25.25
C GLU A 10 -16.74 23.98 -24.19
N ASN A 11 -17.00 22.73 -24.59
CA ASN A 11 -17.60 21.69 -23.75
C ASN A 11 -16.67 20.47 -23.54
N LYS A 12 -15.36 20.66 -23.68
CA LYS A 12 -14.37 19.57 -23.67
C LYS A 12 -14.39 18.73 -22.39
N HIS A 13 -14.74 19.36 -21.25
CA HIS A 13 -14.93 18.69 -19.96
C HIS A 13 -16.03 17.60 -19.97
N LEU A 14 -17.02 17.70 -20.85
CA LEU A 14 -18.07 16.67 -21.01
C LEU A 14 -17.55 15.43 -21.75
N LEU A 15 -16.39 15.53 -22.42
CA LEU A 15 -15.76 14.46 -23.17
C LEU A 15 -14.73 13.67 -22.34
N ILE A 16 -14.59 13.98 -21.04
CA ILE A 16 -13.56 13.43 -20.16
C ILE A 16 -14.21 12.59 -19.05
N ASP A 17 -13.61 11.46 -18.72
CA ASP A 17 -13.91 10.67 -17.52
C ASP A 17 -12.64 10.23 -16.78
N SER A 18 -12.78 9.37 -15.77
CA SER A 18 -11.64 8.85 -15.01
C SER A 18 -10.63 8.07 -15.86
N ASP A 19 -11.10 7.36 -16.89
CA ASP A 19 -10.25 6.52 -17.75
C ASP A 19 -9.52 7.35 -18.82
N SER A 20 -9.97 8.59 -19.00
CA SER A 20 -9.42 9.55 -19.96
C SER A 20 -8.18 10.28 -19.44
N VAL A 21 -7.77 10.05 -18.19
CA VAL A 21 -6.62 10.72 -17.57
C VAL A 21 -5.53 9.71 -17.24
N LYS A 22 -4.31 9.92 -17.75
CA LYS A 22 -3.13 9.19 -17.29
C LYS A 22 -2.20 10.13 -16.53
N GLN A 23 -1.63 9.62 -15.45
CA GLN A 23 -0.70 10.34 -14.60
C GLN A 23 0.71 9.79 -14.83
N TYR A 24 1.68 10.69 -14.93
CA TYR A 24 3.08 10.37 -15.22
C TYR A 24 3.98 10.97 -14.14
N LYS A 25 5.06 10.27 -13.81
CA LYS A 25 6.20 10.82 -13.04
C LYS A 25 7.36 11.14 -13.97
N ALA A 26 7.99 12.28 -13.73
CA ALA A 26 9.08 12.81 -14.52
C ALA A 26 10.05 13.61 -13.63
N ALA A 27 11.21 13.96 -14.16
CA ALA A 27 12.21 14.76 -13.46
C ALA A 27 12.42 16.10 -14.16
N CYS A 28 12.53 17.17 -13.36
CA CYS A 28 12.85 18.51 -13.85
C CYS A 28 14.14 18.45 -14.69
N PRO A 29 14.14 18.94 -15.94
CA PRO A 29 15.34 18.89 -16.78
C PRO A 29 16.53 19.68 -16.23
N THR A 30 16.29 20.63 -15.33
CA THR A 30 17.33 21.50 -14.76
C THR A 30 17.92 20.95 -13.46
N CYS A 31 17.08 20.55 -12.50
CA CYS A 31 17.53 20.16 -11.15
C CYS A 31 17.23 18.69 -10.78
N ALA A 32 16.61 17.92 -11.68
CA ALA A 32 16.18 16.54 -11.46
C ALA A 32 15.13 16.33 -10.36
N ASN A 33 14.51 17.40 -9.83
CA ASN A 33 13.36 17.27 -8.92
C ASN A 33 12.23 16.48 -9.58
N VAL A 34 11.68 15.48 -8.86
CA VAL A 34 10.59 14.66 -9.39
C VAL A 34 9.27 15.44 -9.30
N PHE A 35 8.49 15.38 -10.38
CA PHE A 35 7.16 15.98 -10.45
C PHE A 35 6.16 15.01 -11.09
N MET A 36 4.87 15.22 -10.80
CA MET A 36 3.76 14.49 -11.40
C MET A 36 2.95 15.39 -12.32
N TYR A 37 2.63 14.88 -13.50
CA TYR A 37 1.74 15.56 -14.44
C TYR A 37 0.70 14.60 -15.02
N SER A 38 -0.43 15.17 -15.41
CA SER A 38 -1.50 14.45 -16.10
C SER A 38 -1.43 14.71 -17.60
N GLN A 39 -1.81 13.70 -18.37
CA GLN A 39 -2.16 13.84 -19.78
C GLN A 39 -3.61 13.39 -19.94
N VAL A 40 -4.38 14.14 -20.71
CA VAL A 40 -5.83 13.93 -20.81
C VAL A 40 -6.20 13.66 -22.26
N TRP A 41 -6.88 12.55 -22.48
CA TRP A 41 -7.55 12.24 -23.73
C TRP A 41 -9.03 12.55 -23.60
N THR A 42 -9.72 12.57 -24.72
CA THR A 42 -11.17 12.69 -24.76
C THR A 42 -11.76 11.40 -25.31
N LYS A 43 -12.98 11.09 -24.91
CA LYS A 43 -13.73 9.95 -25.42
C LYS A 43 -14.96 10.39 -26.18
N THR A 44 -15.55 9.43 -26.87
CA THR A 44 -16.85 9.63 -27.49
C THR A 44 -17.94 9.67 -26.42
N VAL A 45 -18.82 10.68 -26.47
CA VAL A 45 -19.95 10.81 -25.54
C VAL A 45 -21.25 11.08 -26.28
N ASP A 46 -22.34 10.61 -25.70
CA ASP A 46 -23.70 10.89 -26.18
C ASP A 46 -24.27 12.07 -25.39
N ILE A 47 -24.55 13.18 -26.08
CA ILE A 47 -25.19 14.37 -25.51
C ILE A 47 -26.54 14.54 -26.20
N GLY A 48 -27.60 14.11 -25.50
CA GLY A 48 -28.96 14.05 -26.05
C GLY A 48 -29.07 12.99 -27.15
N ILE A 49 -29.49 13.39 -28.35
CA ILE A 49 -29.61 12.50 -29.53
C ILE A 49 -28.35 12.48 -30.41
N ARG A 50 -27.31 13.23 -30.04
CA ARG A 50 -26.08 13.37 -30.83
C ARG A 50 -24.92 12.69 -30.12
N LYS A 51 -24.10 12.01 -30.94
CA LYS A 51 -22.86 11.39 -30.53
C LYS A 51 -21.70 12.26 -30.96
N PHE A 52 -20.90 12.70 -30.00
CA PHE A 52 -19.74 13.55 -30.25
C PHE A 52 -18.46 12.71 -30.12
N GLY A 53 -17.64 12.70 -31.17
CA GLY A 53 -16.37 12.00 -31.18
C GLY A 53 -15.32 12.65 -30.27
N PRO A 54 -14.16 11.98 -30.06
CA PRO A 54 -13.06 12.55 -29.30
C PRO A 54 -12.50 13.80 -30.00
N LEU A 55 -12.03 14.75 -29.19
CA LEU A 55 -11.31 15.95 -29.57
C LEU A 55 -9.94 15.96 -28.86
N ASP A 56 -8.98 15.23 -29.44
CA ASP A 56 -7.61 15.18 -28.95
C ASP A 56 -6.72 16.14 -29.74
N GLU A 57 -6.16 17.13 -29.03
CA GLU A 57 -5.37 18.20 -29.59
C GLU A 57 -3.95 18.17 -29.03
N PRO A 58 -2.91 17.94 -29.84
CA PRO A 58 -1.53 17.93 -29.36
C PRO A 58 -1.06 19.34 -29.01
N GLY A 59 -0.12 19.41 -28.07
CA GLY A 59 0.53 20.65 -27.68
C GLY A 59 1.51 20.44 -26.52
N TRP A 60 1.76 21.53 -25.78
CA TRP A 60 2.68 21.57 -24.67
C TRP A 60 2.00 22.13 -23.43
N ALA A 61 2.17 21.45 -22.30
CA ALA A 61 1.99 22.03 -20.99
C ALA A 61 3.32 22.64 -20.54
N VAL A 62 3.27 23.87 -20.04
CA VAL A 62 4.43 24.57 -19.48
C VAL A 62 4.33 24.50 -17.96
N GLY A 63 5.34 23.90 -17.35
CA GLY A 63 5.46 23.77 -15.90
C GLY A 63 6.63 24.60 -15.38
N GLU A 64 6.53 25.06 -14.15
CA GLU A 64 7.61 25.67 -13.37
C GLU A 64 7.97 24.74 -12.22
N CYS A 65 9.25 24.44 -12.04
CA CYS A 65 9.68 23.53 -10.98
C CYS A 65 9.59 24.21 -9.60
N ASP A 66 8.93 23.56 -8.64
CA ASP A 66 8.76 24.10 -7.28
C ASP A 66 10.08 24.23 -6.49
N ILE A 67 11.19 23.64 -6.96
CA ILE A 67 12.50 23.66 -6.29
C ILE A 67 13.48 24.64 -6.92
N CYS A 68 13.57 24.69 -8.25
CA CYS A 68 14.56 25.52 -8.93
C CYS A 68 13.96 26.67 -9.74
N GLU A 69 12.63 26.80 -9.72
CA GLU A 69 11.86 27.87 -10.37
C GLU A 69 12.11 27.95 -11.89
N SER A 70 12.72 26.91 -12.48
CA SER A 70 12.98 26.85 -13.91
C SER A 70 11.74 26.36 -14.64
N GLU A 71 11.32 27.10 -15.67
CA GLU A 71 10.28 26.67 -16.59
C GLU A 71 10.78 25.57 -17.54
N PHE A 72 9.92 24.60 -17.83
CA PHE A 72 10.15 23.53 -18.78
C PHE A 72 8.89 23.20 -19.55
N THR A 73 9.03 22.49 -20.67
CA THR A 73 7.90 22.10 -21.52
C THR A 73 7.70 20.59 -21.54
N VAL A 74 6.44 20.18 -21.46
CA VAL A 74 6.02 18.78 -21.52
C VAL A 74 5.08 18.59 -22.72
N PRO A 75 5.45 17.77 -23.72
CA PRO A 75 4.54 17.45 -24.81
C PRO A 75 3.38 16.58 -24.28
N VAL A 76 2.15 17.02 -24.52
CA VAL A 76 0.93 16.35 -24.04
C VAL A 76 -0.19 16.43 -25.08
N VAL A 77 -1.23 15.64 -24.86
CA VAL A 77 -2.51 15.75 -25.55
C VAL A 77 -3.46 16.54 -24.64
N ASN A 78 -4.21 17.46 -25.23
CA ASN A 78 -5.12 18.38 -24.54
C ASN A 78 -4.41 19.14 -23.40
N PRO A 79 -3.44 20.02 -23.72
CA PRO A 79 -2.63 20.72 -22.72
C PRO A 79 -3.44 21.69 -21.83
N ASP A 80 -4.64 22.07 -22.29
CA ASP A 80 -5.63 22.85 -21.54
C ASP A 80 -6.33 22.06 -20.43
N CYS A 81 -6.40 20.73 -20.58
CA CYS A 81 -6.98 19.81 -19.59
C CYS A 81 -5.91 19.06 -18.78
N SER A 82 -4.65 19.11 -19.23
CA SER A 82 -3.49 18.52 -18.56
C SER A 82 -2.99 19.46 -17.46
N GLY A 83 -2.36 18.91 -16.42
CA GLY A 83 -1.89 19.70 -15.29
C GLY A 83 -0.77 19.03 -14.51
N PHE A 84 -0.26 19.74 -13.49
CA PHE A 84 0.74 19.23 -12.56
C PHE A 84 0.08 19.00 -11.20
N SER A 85 0.31 17.84 -10.61
CA SER A 85 -0.29 17.45 -9.32
C SER A 85 0.69 17.50 -8.16
N SER A 86 2.01 17.47 -8.43
CA SER A 86 3.06 17.67 -7.42
C SER A 86 4.41 18.02 -8.08
N GLY A 87 5.28 18.74 -7.36
CA GLY A 87 6.68 18.99 -7.72
C GLY A 87 6.91 20.01 -8.86
N ALA A 88 5.82 20.52 -9.43
CA ALA A 88 5.81 21.62 -10.38
C ALA A 88 4.44 22.30 -10.39
N SER A 89 4.43 23.57 -10.77
CA SER A 89 3.25 24.42 -10.89
C SER A 89 2.91 24.67 -12.36
N TYR A 90 1.62 24.75 -12.70
CA TYR A 90 1.16 25.00 -14.06
C TYR A 90 1.31 26.49 -14.42
N VAL A 91 2.00 26.78 -15.53
CA VAL A 91 2.18 28.16 -16.02
C VAL A 91 1.19 28.47 -17.13
N LYS A 92 1.21 27.68 -18.22
CA LYS A 92 0.33 27.85 -19.39
C LYS A 92 0.30 26.60 -20.26
N HIS A 93 -0.57 26.61 -21.26
CA HIS A 93 -0.55 25.66 -22.38
C HIS A 93 -0.27 26.36 -23.70
N ILE A 94 0.23 25.59 -24.65
CA ILE A 94 0.39 25.99 -26.06
C ILE A 94 -0.13 24.84 -26.92
N PHE A 95 -1.07 25.11 -27.82
CA PHE A 95 -1.54 24.12 -28.79
C PHE A 95 -0.61 24.08 -30.01
N GLU A 96 -0.42 22.90 -30.59
CA GLU A 96 0.29 22.78 -31.87
C GLU A 96 -0.53 23.35 -33.02
N GLU A 97 -1.86 23.22 -32.97
CA GLU A 97 -2.77 23.82 -33.95
C GLU A 97 -2.76 25.35 -33.82
N ASN A 98 -2.32 26.04 -34.87
CA ASN A 98 -2.19 27.51 -34.95
C ASN A 98 -1.14 28.13 -34.02
N ILE A 99 -0.08 27.38 -33.70
CA ILE A 99 1.05 27.93 -32.92
C ILE A 99 1.69 29.15 -33.61
N SER A 100 1.96 30.20 -32.82
CA SER A 100 2.63 31.42 -33.29
C SER A 100 4.16 31.28 -33.33
N GLU A 101 4.86 32.17 -34.06
CA GLU A 101 6.33 32.21 -34.06
C GLU A 101 6.91 32.47 -32.66
N ASP A 102 6.29 33.35 -31.88
CA ASP A 102 6.70 33.65 -30.51
C ASP A 102 6.57 32.44 -29.59
N GLU A 103 5.51 31.65 -29.74
CA GLU A 103 5.31 30.41 -28.97
C GLU A 103 6.30 29.31 -29.39
N LEU A 104 6.63 29.20 -30.67
CA LEU A 104 7.68 28.31 -31.15
C LEU A 104 9.04 28.66 -30.55
N LEU A 105 9.38 29.95 -30.52
CA LEU A 105 10.61 30.45 -29.87
C LEU A 105 10.58 30.18 -28.36
N TYR A 106 9.44 30.44 -27.71
CA TYR A 106 9.25 30.19 -26.28
C TYR A 106 9.48 28.73 -25.90
N ILE A 107 8.97 27.78 -26.70
CA ILE A 107 9.18 26.34 -26.48
C ILE A 107 10.62 25.93 -26.80
N ALA A 108 11.22 26.50 -27.84
CA ALA A 108 12.58 26.17 -28.25
C ALA A 108 13.63 26.60 -27.22
N ASP A 109 13.41 27.71 -26.52
CA ASP A 109 14.30 28.26 -25.49
C ASP A 109 14.22 27.52 -24.14
N ARG A 110 13.22 26.65 -23.95
CA ARG A 110 13.00 25.94 -22.69
C ARG A 110 13.47 24.49 -22.75
N PRO A 111 14.02 23.97 -21.64
CA PRO A 111 14.28 22.55 -21.50
C PRO A 111 13.01 21.74 -21.77
N LYS A 112 13.18 20.68 -22.57
CA LYS A 112 12.12 19.73 -22.88
C LYS A 112 12.27 18.50 -22.00
N LEU A 113 11.14 17.94 -21.60
CA LEU A 113 11.15 16.67 -20.91
C LEU A 113 11.69 15.55 -21.82
N THR A 114 12.65 14.78 -21.31
CA THR A 114 13.29 13.69 -22.06
C THR A 114 12.75 12.31 -21.67
N VAL A 115 12.32 12.14 -20.42
CA VAL A 115 11.86 10.86 -19.89
C VAL A 115 10.68 11.08 -18.94
N ALA A 116 9.61 10.31 -19.16
CA ALA A 116 8.47 10.20 -18.27
C ALA A 116 8.07 8.72 -18.17
N LEU A 117 7.60 8.29 -17.00
CA LEU A 117 7.07 6.96 -16.79
C LEU A 117 5.64 7.05 -16.23
N ASP A 118 4.80 6.09 -16.64
CA ASP A 118 3.43 5.99 -16.13
C ASP A 118 3.45 5.76 -14.62
N SER A 119 2.66 6.54 -13.88
CA SER A 119 2.53 6.42 -12.41
C SER A 119 1.97 5.06 -11.97
N GLN A 120 1.28 4.33 -12.84
CA GLN A 120 0.84 2.95 -12.56
C GLN A 120 2.00 1.97 -12.35
N LEU A 121 3.23 2.36 -12.74
CA LEU A 121 4.45 1.60 -12.45
C LEU A 121 4.92 1.76 -11.00
N ASP A 122 4.25 2.56 -10.17
CA ASP A 122 4.61 2.76 -8.76
C ASP A 122 4.53 1.45 -7.97
N MET A 123 5.71 0.95 -7.59
CA MET A 123 5.90 -0.28 -6.84
C MET A 123 5.69 -0.11 -5.33
N ASN A 124 5.37 1.10 -4.85
CA ASN A 124 5.05 1.37 -3.45
C ASN A 124 3.56 1.19 -3.14
N ALA A 125 2.73 0.92 -4.14
CA ALA A 125 1.34 0.54 -3.94
C ALA A 125 1.24 -0.69 -3.02
N ARG A 126 0.50 -0.54 -1.92
CA ARG A 126 0.34 -1.58 -0.92
C ARG A 126 -0.90 -2.42 -1.18
N SER A 127 -0.82 -3.69 -0.82
CA SER A 127 -1.93 -4.64 -0.77
C SER A 127 -2.08 -5.13 0.66
N HIS A 128 -3.29 -4.96 1.20
CA HIS A 128 -3.67 -5.48 2.52
C HIS A 128 -4.45 -6.79 2.39
N ALA A 129 -4.21 -7.53 1.30
CA ALA A 129 -4.90 -8.77 1.00
C ALA A 129 -4.62 -9.81 2.09
N TYR A 130 -5.69 -10.22 2.78
CA TYR A 130 -5.70 -11.29 3.76
C TYR A 130 -6.42 -12.50 3.18
N ASP A 131 -5.76 -13.66 3.15
CA ASP A 131 -6.40 -14.89 2.68
C ASP A 131 -7.28 -15.53 3.78
N TYR A 132 -8.56 -15.23 3.77
CA TYR A 132 -9.53 -15.79 4.73
C TYR A 132 -9.80 -17.29 4.53
N HIS A 133 -9.52 -17.84 3.34
CA HIS A 133 -9.87 -19.20 2.95
C HIS A 133 -8.70 -20.19 3.10
N GLY A 134 -7.47 -19.67 3.09
CA GLY A 134 -6.26 -20.45 3.32
C GLY A 134 -6.09 -20.93 4.76
N GLN A 135 -4.87 -21.35 5.10
CA GLN A 135 -4.56 -21.90 6.43
C GLN A 135 -4.90 -20.89 7.55
N ALA A 136 -5.77 -21.25 8.48
CA ALA A 136 -6.19 -20.36 9.56
C ALA A 136 -4.99 -19.94 10.44
N LEU A 137 -4.93 -18.65 10.78
CA LEU A 137 -4.00 -18.13 11.80
C LEU A 137 -4.65 -18.19 13.19
N TYR A 138 -5.95 -17.91 13.26
CA TYR A 138 -6.71 -17.88 14.50
C TYR A 138 -7.57 -19.14 14.63
N GLU A 139 -7.43 -19.83 15.76
CA GLU A 139 -8.20 -21.04 16.06
C GLU A 139 -9.00 -20.87 17.36
N CYS A 140 -10.19 -21.44 17.41
CA CYS A 140 -10.99 -21.50 18.63
C CYS A 140 -10.28 -22.34 19.70
N LYS A 141 -10.15 -21.81 20.92
CA LYS A 141 -9.61 -22.55 22.07
C LYS A 141 -10.45 -23.77 22.44
N ALA A 142 -11.77 -23.70 22.27
CA ALA A 142 -12.70 -24.73 22.71
C ALA A 142 -12.82 -25.91 21.74
N CYS A 143 -12.82 -25.66 20.42
CA CYS A 143 -13.06 -26.71 19.42
C CYS A 143 -12.00 -26.81 18.31
N ASN A 144 -10.95 -25.98 18.34
CA ASN A 144 -9.89 -25.91 17.31
C ASN A 144 -10.37 -25.52 15.90
N ALA A 145 -11.61 -25.06 15.74
CA ALA A 145 -12.09 -24.58 14.45
C ALA A 145 -11.31 -23.32 14.02
N GLY A 146 -10.96 -23.24 12.73
CA GLY A 146 -10.39 -22.04 12.13
C GLY A 146 -11.38 -20.89 12.17
N LEU A 147 -10.94 -19.74 12.69
CA LEU A 147 -11.77 -18.56 12.91
C LEU A 147 -11.71 -17.58 11.73
N ASP A 148 -10.61 -17.56 10.95
CA ASP A 148 -10.42 -16.64 9.83
C ASP A 148 -11.63 -16.58 8.89
N ILE A 149 -12.11 -17.73 8.41
CA ILE A 149 -13.27 -17.80 7.51
C ILE A 149 -14.57 -17.35 8.19
N GLN A 150 -14.72 -17.57 9.49
CA GLN A 150 -15.90 -17.13 10.25
C GLN A 150 -15.90 -15.61 10.44
N VAL A 151 -14.72 -15.01 10.61
CA VAL A 151 -14.55 -13.55 10.60
C VAL A 151 -14.93 -12.98 9.24
N TYR A 152 -14.50 -13.60 8.15
CA TYR A 152 -14.88 -13.16 6.80
C TYR A 152 -16.39 -13.20 6.57
N SER A 153 -17.05 -14.32 6.90
CA SER A 153 -18.50 -14.41 6.82
C SER A 153 -19.20 -13.36 7.68
N ARG A 154 -18.65 -13.03 8.86
CA ARG A 154 -19.20 -11.96 9.71
C ARG A 154 -19.02 -10.58 9.06
N LEU A 155 -17.86 -10.31 8.48
CA LEU A 155 -17.57 -9.07 7.76
C LEU A 155 -18.52 -8.87 6.59
N GLN A 156 -18.67 -9.87 5.72
CA GLN A 156 -19.58 -9.80 4.57
C GLN A 156 -21.02 -9.45 4.99
N ASN A 157 -21.52 -10.09 6.04
CA ASN A 157 -22.86 -9.83 6.58
C ASN A 157 -23.05 -8.41 7.14
N LYS A 158 -21.97 -7.71 7.49
CA LYS A 158 -22.00 -6.37 8.09
C LYS A 158 -21.45 -5.29 7.16
N PHE A 159 -20.90 -5.66 6.01
CA PHE A 159 -20.13 -4.78 5.14
C PHE A 159 -20.93 -3.54 4.72
N THR A 160 -22.19 -3.68 4.32
CA THR A 160 -23.04 -2.53 3.95
C THR A 160 -23.12 -1.46 5.04
N LYS A 161 -23.19 -1.86 6.32
CA LYS A 161 -23.23 -0.91 7.44
C LYS A 161 -21.87 -0.29 7.71
N ILE A 162 -20.81 -1.08 7.63
CA ILE A 162 -19.42 -0.60 7.75
C ILE A 162 -19.13 0.43 6.66
N PHE A 163 -19.47 0.12 5.41
CA PHE A 163 -19.32 1.00 4.25
C PHE A 163 -20.07 2.32 4.43
N SER A 164 -21.33 2.27 4.89
CA SER A 164 -22.11 3.48 5.18
C SER A 164 -21.49 4.35 6.30
N GLY A 165 -20.86 3.73 7.30
CA GLY A 165 -20.07 4.43 8.31
C GLY A 165 -18.87 5.18 7.71
N CYS A 166 -18.13 4.52 6.82
CA CYS A 166 -17.01 5.13 6.09
C CYS A 166 -17.46 6.27 5.16
N GLU A 167 -18.55 6.08 4.41
CA GLU A 167 -19.14 7.09 3.53
C GLU A 167 -19.56 8.34 4.31
N SER A 168 -20.20 8.14 5.47
CA SER A 168 -20.61 9.23 6.36
C SER A 168 -19.41 10.05 6.84
N PHE A 169 -18.30 9.38 7.18
CA PHE A 169 -17.05 10.04 7.57
C PHE A 169 -16.43 10.82 6.40
N LEU A 170 -16.32 10.20 5.22
CA LEU A 170 -15.73 10.86 4.04
C LEU A 170 -16.52 12.12 3.65
N ASN A 171 -17.85 12.02 3.58
CA ASN A 171 -18.73 13.15 3.28
C ASN A 171 -18.56 14.29 4.30
N TRP A 172 -18.45 13.96 5.58
CA TRP A 172 -18.19 14.94 6.63
C TRP A 172 -16.81 15.60 6.47
N SER A 173 -15.75 14.82 6.19
CA SER A 173 -14.38 15.32 6.02
C SER A 173 -14.29 16.31 4.85
N LEU A 174 -14.82 15.91 3.68
CA LEU A 174 -14.85 16.73 2.48
C LEU A 174 -15.65 18.03 2.68
N LYS A 175 -16.80 17.96 3.36
CA LYS A 175 -17.66 19.13 3.61
C LYS A 175 -17.01 20.16 4.54
N ASN A 176 -16.24 19.72 5.53
CA ASN A 176 -15.77 20.60 6.59
C ASN A 176 -14.34 21.09 6.41
N SER A 177 -13.59 20.61 5.39
CA SER A 177 -12.18 20.97 5.13
C SER A 177 -11.30 20.90 6.39
N ARG A 178 -11.66 20.02 7.35
CA ARG A 178 -11.15 20.00 8.74
C ARG A 178 -10.85 18.60 9.28
N GLY A 179 -11.18 17.54 8.55
CA GLY A 179 -10.76 16.20 8.92
C GLY A 179 -9.33 15.98 8.47
N PHE A 180 -8.39 15.81 9.41
CA PHE A 180 -7.14 15.15 9.06
C PHE A 180 -7.47 13.71 8.66
N ASP A 181 -6.81 13.16 7.65
CA ASP A 181 -7.09 11.78 7.27
C ASP A 181 -6.70 10.83 8.42
N PRO A 182 -7.60 9.92 8.85
CA PRO A 182 -7.22 8.87 9.78
C PRO A 182 -6.17 7.97 9.13
N GLU A 183 -5.39 7.27 9.92
CA GLU A 183 -4.39 6.34 9.40
C GLU A 183 -5.05 5.04 8.90
N HIS A 184 -5.98 4.50 9.69
CA HIS A 184 -6.68 3.26 9.39
C HIS A 184 -8.19 3.37 9.62
N ILE A 185 -8.92 2.51 8.91
CA ILE A 185 -10.28 2.11 9.22
C ILE A 185 -10.20 0.80 9.98
N MET A 186 -10.59 0.81 11.25
CA MET A 186 -10.62 -0.37 12.12
C MET A 186 -12.06 -0.76 12.42
N VAL A 187 -12.33 -2.07 12.48
CA VAL A 187 -13.66 -2.59 12.80
C VAL A 187 -13.55 -3.63 13.90
N ARG A 188 -14.39 -3.49 14.92
CA ARG A 188 -14.58 -4.48 15.97
C ARG A 188 -15.83 -5.31 15.67
N LEU A 189 -15.66 -6.61 15.52
CA LEU A 189 -16.71 -7.55 15.11
C LEU A 189 -16.85 -8.70 16.13
N PRO A 190 -17.80 -8.61 17.06
CA PRO A 190 -18.21 -9.74 17.87
C PRO A 190 -18.87 -10.84 17.00
N PHE A 191 -18.52 -12.10 17.28
CA PHE A 191 -19.12 -13.27 16.63
C PHE A 191 -19.02 -14.52 17.51
N HIS A 192 -19.82 -15.54 17.21
CA HIS A 192 -19.75 -16.82 17.89
C HIS A 192 -19.10 -17.86 16.98
N CYS A 193 -18.19 -18.66 17.54
CA CYS A 193 -17.71 -19.87 16.89
C CYS A 193 -18.86 -20.87 16.75
N GLN A 194 -18.74 -21.81 15.82
CA GLN A 194 -19.67 -22.94 15.66
C GLN A 194 -19.92 -23.75 16.95
N CYS A 195 -18.99 -23.75 17.91
CA CYS A 195 -19.16 -24.40 19.22
C CYS A 195 -19.87 -23.52 20.27
N GLY A 196 -20.33 -22.33 19.89
CA GLY A 196 -20.97 -21.36 20.79
C GLY A 196 -20.01 -20.44 21.57
N ALA A 197 -18.70 -20.60 21.43
CA ALA A 197 -17.74 -19.72 22.09
C ALA A 197 -17.79 -18.30 21.49
N LEU A 198 -17.85 -17.27 22.34
CA LEU A 198 -17.82 -15.88 21.92
C LEU A 198 -16.38 -15.43 21.57
N HIS A 199 -16.25 -14.72 20.46
CA HIS A 199 -15.00 -14.12 19.99
C HIS A 199 -15.25 -12.68 19.54
N ILE A 200 -14.16 -11.90 19.49
CA ILE A 200 -14.18 -10.54 18.96
C ILE A 200 -13.03 -10.41 17.98
N ALA A 201 -13.34 -10.17 16.71
CA ALA A 201 -12.36 -9.90 15.70
C ALA A 201 -12.09 -8.40 15.59
N TYR A 202 -10.81 -8.05 15.54
CA TYR A 202 -10.36 -6.74 15.08
C TYR A 202 -9.81 -6.89 13.68
N ILE A 203 -10.42 -6.18 12.74
CA ILE A 203 -9.98 -6.10 11.35
C ILE A 203 -9.65 -4.66 11.00
N ALA A 204 -8.74 -4.45 10.05
CA ALA A 204 -8.39 -3.10 9.61
C ALA A 204 -7.92 -3.05 8.16
N LYS A 205 -8.05 -1.86 7.58
CA LYS A 205 -7.38 -1.44 6.34
C LYS A 205 -6.83 -0.02 6.51
N PRO A 206 -5.78 0.39 5.80
CA PRO A 206 -5.43 1.81 5.74
C PRO A 206 -6.57 2.64 5.16
N TYR A 207 -6.67 3.87 5.65
CA TYR A 207 -7.61 4.82 5.12
C TYR A 207 -7.15 5.31 3.74
N THR A 208 -8.13 5.50 2.87
CA THR A 208 -7.96 6.19 1.58
C THR A 208 -9.16 7.11 1.42
N GLN A 209 -8.98 8.27 0.79
CA GLN A 209 -10.08 9.16 0.40
C GLN A 209 -10.84 8.61 -0.83
N SER A 210 -11.19 7.33 -0.80
CA SER A 210 -11.87 6.62 -1.87
C SER A 210 -12.88 5.64 -1.28
N LEU A 211 -14.06 5.56 -1.90
CA LEU A 211 -15.09 4.57 -1.58
C LEU A 211 -14.98 3.33 -2.50
N ASN A 212 -13.92 3.22 -3.28
CA ASN A 212 -13.64 2.03 -4.09
C ASN A 212 -12.87 1.00 -3.26
N PHE A 213 -13.58 0.28 -2.40
CA PHE A 213 -13.05 -0.83 -1.59
C PHE A 213 -14.17 -1.82 -1.24
N ASP A 214 -13.80 -3.06 -0.91
CA ASP A 214 -14.72 -4.13 -0.53
C ASP A 214 -14.29 -4.84 0.77
N GLU A 215 -14.98 -5.93 1.14
CA GLU A 215 -14.65 -6.71 2.33
C GLU A 215 -13.24 -7.34 2.30
N THR A 216 -12.67 -7.58 1.13
CA THR A 216 -11.38 -8.25 0.95
C THR A 216 -10.18 -7.32 1.22
N ASP A 217 -10.43 -6.00 1.26
CA ASP A 217 -9.44 -4.99 1.60
C ASP A 217 -9.11 -4.95 3.11
N PHE A 218 -9.93 -5.58 3.95
CA PHE A 218 -9.68 -5.67 5.38
C PHE A 218 -8.80 -6.89 5.70
N SER A 219 -7.89 -6.72 6.66
CA SER A 219 -7.05 -7.78 7.23
C SER A 219 -7.43 -8.07 8.68
N ILE A 220 -7.29 -9.32 9.13
CA ILE A 220 -7.45 -9.67 10.55
C ILE A 220 -6.18 -9.26 11.34
N CYS A 221 -6.37 -8.39 12.33
CA CYS A 221 -5.30 -7.91 13.20
C CYS A 221 -5.20 -8.74 14.50
N ASN A 222 -6.35 -9.10 15.08
CA ASN A 222 -6.42 -10.04 16.20
C ASN A 222 -7.81 -10.66 16.33
N VAL A 223 -7.91 -11.80 17.01
CA VAL A 223 -9.18 -12.37 17.46
C VAL A 223 -9.12 -12.67 18.95
N ILE A 224 -9.84 -11.89 19.75
CA ILE A 224 -9.94 -12.08 21.20
C ILE A 224 -10.73 -13.36 21.50
N GLY A 225 -10.25 -14.12 22.49
CA GLY A 225 -10.78 -15.43 22.85
C GLY A 225 -10.27 -16.59 21.99
N ALA A 226 -9.53 -16.32 20.90
CA ALA A 226 -8.83 -17.36 20.14
C ALA A 226 -7.62 -17.92 20.91
N LYS A 227 -7.03 -19.00 20.40
CA LYS A 227 -5.73 -19.49 20.86
C LYS A 227 -4.67 -18.41 20.69
N GLU A 228 -3.65 -18.45 21.55
CA GLU A 228 -2.43 -17.72 21.25
C GLU A 228 -1.84 -18.20 19.92
N ILE A 229 -1.19 -17.29 19.18
CA ILE A 229 -0.64 -17.61 17.85
C ILE A 229 0.38 -18.76 17.92
N SER A 230 1.17 -18.85 19.00
CA SER A 230 2.08 -19.97 19.29
C SER A 230 1.35 -21.33 19.42
N GLY A 231 0.07 -21.31 19.82
CA GLY A 231 -0.79 -22.49 19.88
C GLY A 231 -1.38 -22.88 18.52
N SER A 232 -1.55 -21.93 17.59
CA SER A 232 -1.93 -22.20 16.20
C SER A 232 -0.70 -22.65 15.38
N ILE A 233 0.38 -21.87 15.41
CA ILE A 233 1.67 -22.12 14.75
C ILE A 233 2.60 -22.84 15.73
N ARG A 234 2.32 -24.11 15.96
CA ARG A 234 3.15 -24.97 16.82
C ARG A 234 4.51 -25.23 16.16
N ALA A 235 5.52 -25.60 16.94
CA ALA A 235 6.77 -26.10 16.39
C ALA A 235 6.49 -27.39 15.59
N GLY A 236 6.85 -27.40 14.31
CA GLY A 236 6.47 -28.50 13.43
C GLY A 236 6.98 -28.38 12.01
N VAL A 237 6.55 -29.33 11.17
CA VAL A 237 6.91 -29.43 9.75
C VAL A 237 5.70 -29.05 8.90
N TYR A 238 5.85 -28.02 8.08
CA TYR A 238 4.77 -27.42 7.28
C TYR A 238 5.17 -27.29 5.82
N SER A 239 4.22 -27.21 4.89
CA SER A 239 4.57 -26.83 3.52
C SER A 239 4.99 -25.35 3.47
N LYS A 240 5.86 -25.00 2.52
CA LYS A 240 6.20 -23.60 2.25
C LYS A 240 4.97 -22.74 2.02
N SER A 241 3.95 -23.24 1.32
CA SER A 241 2.69 -22.50 1.14
C SER A 241 2.02 -22.18 2.48
N GLN A 242 1.87 -23.15 3.39
CA GLN A 242 1.32 -22.89 4.73
C GLN A 242 2.15 -21.85 5.50
N VAL A 243 3.48 -21.96 5.39
CA VAL A 243 4.40 -21.03 6.05
C VAL A 243 4.22 -19.60 5.55
N MET A 244 4.11 -19.43 4.23
CA MET A 244 3.91 -18.13 3.59
C MET A 244 2.52 -17.55 3.88
N ASP A 245 1.49 -18.39 3.89
CA ASP A 245 0.13 -17.97 4.27
C ASP A 245 0.11 -17.38 5.68
N TRP A 246 0.74 -18.06 6.66
CA TRP A 246 0.87 -17.51 8.01
C TRP A 246 1.68 -16.23 8.07
N LEU A 247 2.83 -16.17 7.38
CA LEU A 247 3.63 -14.95 7.33
C LEU A 247 2.79 -13.77 6.82
N TYR A 248 2.08 -13.94 5.70
CA TYR A 248 1.26 -12.89 5.11
C TYR A 248 0.08 -12.47 6.00
N LYS A 249 -0.45 -13.38 6.82
CA LYS A 249 -1.47 -13.05 7.84
C LYS A 249 -0.90 -12.36 9.07
N LEU A 250 0.36 -12.61 9.41
CA LEU A 250 1.07 -11.93 10.50
C LEU A 250 1.45 -10.49 10.15
N LEU A 251 1.83 -10.22 8.89
CA LEU A 251 2.25 -8.89 8.44
C LEU A 251 1.26 -7.74 8.77
N PRO A 252 -0.05 -7.81 8.45
CA PRO A 252 -0.97 -6.71 8.76
C PRO A 252 -1.14 -6.50 10.27
N ARG A 253 -1.16 -7.58 11.07
CA ARG A 253 -1.14 -7.51 12.54
C ARG A 253 0.12 -6.82 13.03
N TRP A 254 1.28 -7.23 12.51
CA TRP A 254 2.56 -6.70 12.92
C TRP A 254 2.71 -5.22 12.59
N SER A 255 2.23 -4.81 11.41
CA SER A 255 2.25 -3.41 10.98
C SER A 255 1.42 -2.50 11.89
N LEU A 256 0.41 -3.01 12.58
CA LEU A 256 -0.39 -2.23 13.54
C LEU A 256 0.15 -2.27 14.96
N LEU A 257 0.54 -3.45 15.45
CA LEU A 257 0.83 -3.66 16.87
C LEU A 257 2.28 -3.44 17.29
N PHE A 258 3.19 -3.31 16.32
CA PHE A 258 4.63 -3.21 16.57
C PHE A 258 5.24 -2.00 15.85
N ASP A 259 6.42 -1.61 16.33
CA ASP A 259 7.13 -0.42 15.85
C ASP A 259 8.07 -0.78 14.69
N THR A 260 8.60 -2.00 14.68
CA THR A 260 9.54 -2.47 13.66
C THR A 260 9.28 -3.92 13.29
N ILE A 261 9.37 -4.25 12.01
CA ILE A 261 9.28 -5.61 11.47
C ILE A 261 10.62 -5.99 10.85
N TYR A 262 11.25 -7.06 11.30
CA TYR A 262 12.47 -7.61 10.72
C TYR A 262 12.13 -8.77 9.79
N LEU A 263 12.55 -8.64 8.53
CA LEU A 263 12.59 -9.77 7.58
C LEU A 263 14.06 -10.10 7.31
N ILE A 264 14.58 -11.13 7.97
CA ILE A 264 15.97 -11.56 7.85
C ILE A 264 15.98 -12.91 7.14
N VAL A 265 16.30 -12.91 5.85
CA VAL A 265 16.25 -14.12 5.03
C VAL A 265 17.31 -14.07 3.91
N PRO A 266 18.09 -15.14 3.69
CA PRO A 266 19.19 -15.10 2.73
C PRO A 266 18.71 -15.17 1.27
N PHE A 267 17.51 -15.70 1.02
CA PHE A 267 16.97 -15.93 -0.32
C PHE A 267 15.50 -15.53 -0.42
N VAL A 268 15.15 -14.94 -1.57
CA VAL A 268 13.77 -14.63 -1.98
C VAL A 268 13.55 -15.36 -3.30
N GLY A 269 12.70 -16.37 -3.28
CA GLY A 269 12.61 -17.34 -4.37
C GLY A 269 13.74 -18.36 -4.41
N HIS A 270 13.98 -18.96 -5.59
CA HIS A 270 15.08 -19.90 -5.83
C HIS A 270 15.73 -19.69 -7.21
N GLN A 271 16.98 -20.14 -7.37
CA GLN A 271 17.79 -19.90 -8.57
C GLN A 271 17.20 -20.42 -9.90
N PHE A 272 16.30 -21.40 -9.86
CA PHE A 272 15.66 -21.99 -11.04
C PHE A 272 14.34 -21.30 -11.45
N MET A 273 14.01 -20.15 -10.86
CA MET A 273 12.78 -19.44 -11.23
C MET A 273 12.92 -18.76 -12.59
N THR A 274 11.80 -18.71 -13.32
CA THR A 274 11.69 -17.80 -14.46
C THR A 274 11.71 -16.34 -13.97
N PRO A 275 12.13 -15.38 -14.81
CA PRO A 275 12.08 -13.97 -14.46
C PRO A 275 10.70 -13.52 -13.96
N GLU A 276 9.62 -14.00 -14.59
CA GLU A 276 8.23 -13.66 -14.24
C GLU A 276 7.89 -14.11 -12.82
N THR A 277 8.25 -15.34 -12.47
CA THR A 277 7.97 -15.91 -11.16
C THR A 277 8.79 -15.22 -10.07
N LEU A 278 10.06 -14.90 -10.36
CA LEU A 278 10.93 -14.19 -9.42
C LEU A 278 10.39 -12.78 -9.14
N VAL A 279 10.09 -12.02 -10.20
CA VAL A 279 9.53 -10.66 -10.08
C VAL A 279 8.18 -10.72 -9.37
N GLY A 280 7.29 -11.63 -9.75
CA GLY A 280 6.01 -11.82 -9.08
C GLY A 280 6.14 -12.13 -7.58
N THR A 281 7.12 -12.96 -7.18
CA THR A 281 7.38 -13.28 -5.77
C THR A 281 7.79 -12.03 -4.99
N TRP A 282 8.72 -11.24 -5.55
CA TRP A 282 9.15 -9.98 -4.94
C TRP A 282 8.00 -8.96 -4.85
N MET A 283 7.27 -8.75 -5.93
CA MET A 283 6.15 -7.79 -5.98
C MET A 283 5.04 -8.16 -5.02
N ASN A 284 4.69 -9.45 -4.94
CA ASN A 284 3.68 -9.95 -4.00
C ASN A 284 4.10 -9.71 -2.53
N LEU A 285 5.38 -9.92 -2.22
CA LEU A 285 5.93 -9.66 -0.89
C LEU A 285 5.92 -8.16 -0.56
N VAL A 286 6.55 -7.32 -1.38
CA VAL A 286 6.72 -5.88 -1.05
C VAL A 286 5.40 -5.14 -0.98
N ALA A 287 4.40 -5.53 -1.76
CA ALA A 287 3.06 -4.96 -1.66
C ALA A 287 2.44 -5.15 -0.27
N ARG A 288 2.78 -6.21 0.46
CA ARG A 288 2.21 -6.51 1.80
C ARG A 288 2.99 -5.88 2.95
N LEU A 289 4.11 -5.22 2.65
CA LEU A 289 5.04 -4.72 3.65
C LEU A 289 4.87 -3.23 3.86
N ASP A 290 5.07 -2.79 5.11
CA ASP A 290 5.11 -1.39 5.46
C ASP A 290 6.55 -0.86 5.35
N PRO A 291 6.94 -0.10 4.31
CA PRO A 291 8.26 0.54 4.22
C PRO A 291 8.66 1.37 5.44
N GLY A 292 7.71 1.97 6.16
CA GLY A 292 7.98 2.76 7.36
C GLY A 292 8.41 1.91 8.56
N LYS A 293 8.00 0.64 8.60
CA LYS A 293 8.25 -0.27 9.74
C LYS A 293 9.18 -1.43 9.43
N VAL A 294 9.29 -1.84 8.16
CA VAL A 294 10.02 -3.05 7.79
C VAL A 294 11.51 -2.76 7.59
N LYS A 295 12.34 -3.59 8.21
CA LYS A 295 13.77 -3.72 7.97
C LYS A 295 14.02 -5.06 7.28
N PHE A 296 14.31 -4.99 5.99
CA PHE A 296 14.57 -6.16 5.17
C PHE A 296 16.08 -6.40 5.04
N ILE A 297 16.55 -7.52 5.57
CA ILE A 297 17.94 -7.98 5.48
C ILE A 297 17.98 -9.21 4.55
N THR A 298 18.71 -9.11 3.44
CA THR A 298 18.96 -10.25 2.54
C THR A 298 20.37 -10.25 1.95
N ARG A 299 20.71 -11.26 1.15
CA ARG A 299 21.99 -11.31 0.43
C ARG A 299 21.93 -10.40 -0.79
N GLY A 300 23.00 -9.64 -1.03
CA GLY A 300 23.06 -8.66 -2.14
C GLY A 300 22.76 -9.25 -3.52
N GLY A 301 23.17 -10.49 -3.78
CA GLY A 301 22.90 -11.16 -5.05
C GLY A 301 21.41 -11.33 -5.37
N GLN A 302 20.54 -11.41 -4.36
CA GLN A 302 19.09 -11.52 -4.56
C GLN A 302 18.50 -10.23 -5.17
N LEU A 303 18.98 -9.06 -4.73
CA LEU A 303 18.56 -7.79 -5.30
C LEU A 303 19.01 -7.65 -6.75
N THR A 304 20.26 -8.03 -7.05
CA THR A 304 20.79 -8.01 -8.42
C THR A 304 19.95 -8.92 -9.33
N SER A 305 19.67 -10.15 -8.89
CA SER A 305 18.81 -11.07 -9.65
C SER A 305 17.41 -10.51 -9.90
N PHE A 306 16.80 -9.88 -8.90
CA PHE A 306 15.50 -9.23 -9.05
C PHE A 306 15.54 -8.09 -10.08
N LYS A 307 16.47 -7.13 -9.93
CA LYS A 307 16.59 -5.99 -10.86
C LYS A 307 16.82 -6.44 -12.30
N SER A 308 17.71 -7.42 -12.52
CA SER A 308 17.96 -7.96 -13.85
C SER A 308 16.76 -8.71 -14.42
N ALA A 309 15.98 -9.42 -13.60
CA ALA A 309 14.76 -10.07 -14.05
C ALA A 309 13.67 -9.03 -14.41
N TYR A 310 13.50 -7.99 -13.59
CA TYR A 310 12.55 -6.92 -13.85
C TYR A 310 12.86 -6.18 -15.16
N GLN A 311 14.12 -5.82 -15.38
CA GLN A 311 14.55 -5.14 -16.61
C GLN A 311 14.29 -6.00 -17.86
N LYS A 312 14.50 -7.32 -17.79
CA LYS A 312 14.21 -8.24 -18.89
C LYS A 312 12.72 -8.31 -19.25
N LEU A 313 11.84 -8.20 -18.26
CA LEU A 313 10.38 -8.30 -18.46
C LEU A 313 9.76 -6.99 -18.93
N SER A 314 10.13 -5.89 -18.27
CA SER A 314 9.53 -4.57 -18.50
C SER A 314 10.22 -3.79 -19.62
N ASN A 315 11.45 -4.18 -20.00
CA ASN A 315 12.35 -3.37 -20.81
C ASN A 315 12.63 -1.97 -20.20
N LEU A 316 12.47 -1.83 -18.88
CA LEU A 316 12.72 -0.60 -18.12
C LEU A 316 13.92 -0.79 -17.20
N ASP A 317 14.78 0.22 -17.15
CA ASP A 317 15.87 0.27 -16.18
C ASP A 317 15.31 0.52 -14.77
N TYR A 318 15.71 -0.32 -13.83
CA TYR A 318 15.30 -0.17 -12.43
C TYR A 318 15.83 1.13 -11.80
N ASP A 319 17.02 1.57 -12.21
CA ASP A 319 17.60 2.79 -11.64
C ASP A 319 16.88 4.05 -12.16
N LEU A 320 16.23 3.99 -13.34
CA LEU A 320 15.31 5.02 -13.82
C LEU A 320 14.02 5.06 -12.98
N LEU A 321 13.44 3.90 -12.65
CA LEU A 321 12.29 3.86 -11.72
C LEU A 321 12.66 4.46 -10.36
N LYS A 322 13.88 4.21 -9.90
CA LYS A 322 14.38 4.78 -8.65
C LYS A 322 14.53 6.29 -8.72
N SER A 323 15.10 6.84 -9.80
CA SER A 323 15.25 8.29 -9.95
C SER A 323 13.93 9.03 -10.07
N LEU A 324 12.86 8.33 -10.48
CA LEU A 324 11.50 8.88 -10.58
C LEU A 324 10.61 8.50 -9.40
N GLU A 325 11.16 7.94 -8.32
CA GLU A 325 10.39 7.53 -7.12
C GLU A 325 9.22 6.59 -7.44
N LEU A 326 9.39 5.71 -8.43
CA LEU A 326 8.44 4.65 -8.79
C LEU A 326 8.91 3.28 -8.30
N SER A 327 10.20 3.13 -7.97
CA SER A 327 10.70 1.87 -7.43
C SER A 327 10.36 1.70 -5.95
N SER A 328 10.26 0.45 -5.51
CA SER A 328 9.91 0.12 -4.12
C SER A 328 11.00 0.62 -3.15
N SER A 329 10.61 1.51 -2.24
CA SER A 329 11.45 1.98 -1.12
C SER A 329 12.06 0.82 -0.32
N LEU A 330 11.29 -0.24 -0.09
CA LEU A 330 11.78 -1.46 0.58
C LEU A 330 12.93 -2.15 -0.17
N ILE A 331 12.85 -2.23 -1.50
CA ILE A 331 13.91 -2.83 -2.31
C ILE A 331 15.15 -1.94 -2.33
N ASN A 332 14.94 -0.62 -2.35
CA ASN A 332 16.01 0.37 -2.33
C ASN A 332 16.81 0.35 -1.01
N ASP A 333 16.11 0.13 0.11
CA ASP A 333 16.67 0.23 1.48
C ASP A 333 17.05 -1.12 2.10
N VAL A 334 16.98 -2.22 1.34
CA VAL A 334 17.39 -3.55 1.81
C VAL A 334 18.83 -3.52 2.33
N SER A 335 19.00 -3.95 3.57
CA SER A 335 20.29 -4.19 4.19
C SER A 335 20.92 -5.45 3.64
N ARG A 336 22.16 -5.34 3.14
CA ARG A 336 22.89 -6.45 2.50
C ARG A 336 23.80 -7.11 3.51
N ASN A 337 23.56 -8.37 3.82
CA ASN A 337 24.48 -9.19 4.61
C ASN A 337 24.79 -10.50 3.86
N PRO A 338 26.05 -10.71 3.39
CA PRO A 338 26.40 -11.92 2.66
C PRO A 338 26.56 -13.17 3.56
N HIS A 339 26.68 -13.01 4.87
CA HIS A 339 27.18 -14.04 5.79
C HIS A 339 26.13 -14.52 6.79
N PHE A 340 24.96 -14.93 6.29
CA PHE A 340 23.98 -15.63 7.11
C PHE A 340 23.15 -16.64 6.32
N HIS A 341 22.57 -17.60 7.03
CA HIS A 341 21.59 -18.54 6.49
C HIS A 341 20.31 -18.62 7.33
N ALA A 342 20.22 -17.85 8.43
CA ALA A 342 19.05 -17.76 9.28
C ALA A 342 17.82 -17.26 8.50
N LYS A 343 16.62 -17.75 8.84
CA LYS A 343 15.35 -17.20 8.36
C LYS A 343 14.51 -16.80 9.56
N ILE A 344 14.40 -15.50 9.77
CA ILE A 344 13.76 -14.89 10.93
C ILE A 344 12.81 -13.83 10.41
N TYR A 345 11.54 -13.96 10.77
CA TYR A 345 10.50 -12.98 10.52
C TYR A 345 10.00 -12.54 11.89
N ALA A 346 10.15 -11.28 12.25
CA ALA A 346 9.83 -10.83 13.59
C ALA A 346 9.21 -9.45 13.60
N ALA A 347 8.39 -9.17 14.60
CA ALA A 347 7.89 -7.84 14.91
C ALA A 347 8.27 -7.47 16.33
N VAL A 348 8.69 -6.23 16.53
CA VAL A 348 9.34 -5.76 17.76
C VAL A 348 8.81 -4.38 18.13
N SER A 349 8.58 -4.19 19.42
CA SER A 349 8.18 -2.91 20.04
C SER A 349 8.81 -2.83 21.43
N GLU A 350 8.67 -1.72 22.13
CA GLU A 350 9.08 -1.66 23.55
C GLU A 350 8.31 -2.67 24.43
N ARG A 351 7.10 -3.05 24.03
CA ARG A 351 6.20 -3.95 24.78
C ARG A 351 6.45 -5.44 24.48
N GLY A 352 7.49 -5.77 23.74
CA GLY A 352 7.90 -7.14 23.41
C GLY A 352 7.94 -7.40 21.91
N SER A 353 8.12 -8.68 21.57
CA SER A 353 8.35 -9.17 20.22
C SER A 353 7.58 -10.46 19.92
N GLU A 354 7.21 -10.62 18.65
CA GLU A 354 6.69 -11.85 18.07
C GLU A 354 7.71 -12.34 17.03
N VAL A 355 8.13 -13.60 17.13
CA VAL A 355 9.19 -14.18 16.30
C VAL A 355 8.67 -15.45 15.62
N TYR A 356 8.64 -15.41 14.29
CA TYR A 356 8.34 -16.53 13.41
C TYR A 356 9.62 -16.93 12.67
N SER A 357 10.16 -18.10 12.97
CA SER A 357 11.48 -18.48 12.44
C SER A 357 11.61 -19.98 12.18
N GLY A 358 12.60 -20.34 11.37
CA GLY A 358 12.85 -21.72 10.99
C GLY A 358 13.67 -21.85 9.71
N SER A 359 13.32 -22.84 8.87
CA SER A 359 14.09 -23.19 7.67
C SER A 359 13.56 -22.60 6.35
N ALA A 360 12.36 -22.01 6.37
CA ALA A 360 11.72 -21.51 5.15
C ALA A 360 12.27 -20.15 4.67
N ASN A 361 12.71 -20.08 3.41
CA ASN A 361 12.91 -18.81 2.70
C ASN A 361 11.58 -18.27 2.14
N LEU A 362 11.60 -17.05 1.59
CA LEU A 362 10.41 -16.38 1.03
C LEU A 362 10.03 -16.94 -0.33
N LEU A 363 9.26 -18.03 -0.33
CA LEU A 363 8.70 -18.69 -1.51
C LEU A 363 7.61 -19.69 -1.09
N SER A 364 6.45 -19.67 -1.76
CA SER A 364 5.41 -20.70 -1.63
C SER A 364 5.76 -21.98 -2.40
N GLY A 365 5.22 -23.12 -1.96
CA GLY A 365 5.41 -24.40 -2.63
C GLY A 365 5.12 -25.63 -1.76
N PRO A 366 5.18 -26.84 -2.34
CA PRO A 366 4.82 -28.07 -1.64
C PRO A 366 5.91 -28.58 -0.69
N SER A 367 7.16 -28.12 -0.85
CA SER A 367 8.30 -28.58 -0.03
C SER A 367 8.08 -28.27 1.44
N LYS A 368 8.63 -29.12 2.31
CA LYS A 368 8.43 -29.06 3.76
C LYS A 368 9.53 -28.28 4.46
N GLU A 369 9.16 -27.50 5.46
CA GLU A 369 10.03 -26.63 6.25
C GLU A 369 9.69 -26.78 7.74
N VAL A 370 10.71 -26.69 8.60
CA VAL A 370 10.52 -26.63 10.05
C VAL A 370 10.30 -25.18 10.42
N MET A 371 9.19 -24.89 11.08
CA MET A 371 8.86 -23.54 11.57
C MET A 371 8.32 -23.59 12.98
N HIS A 372 8.45 -22.47 13.69
CA HIS A 372 7.82 -22.24 14.98
C HIS A 372 7.55 -20.74 15.17
N PHE A 373 6.61 -20.44 16.06
CA PHE A 373 6.29 -19.08 16.49
C PHE A 373 6.48 -18.96 18.00
N THR A 374 7.06 -17.85 18.45
CA THR A 374 7.22 -17.55 19.86
C THR A 374 7.09 -16.05 20.13
N SER A 375 6.68 -15.69 21.34
CA SER A 375 6.69 -14.32 21.83
C SER A 375 7.74 -14.18 22.91
N MET A 376 8.50 -13.08 22.90
CA MET A 376 9.55 -12.81 23.89
C MET A 376 9.70 -11.31 24.14
N ASN A 377 10.39 -10.94 25.22
CA ASN A 377 10.72 -9.54 25.45
C ASN A 377 11.75 -9.03 24.43
N THR A 378 11.86 -7.71 24.31
CA THR A 378 12.69 -7.07 23.27
C THR A 378 14.19 -7.22 23.51
N SER A 379 14.61 -7.30 24.78
CA SER A 379 16.01 -7.59 25.12
C SER A 379 16.42 -8.98 24.65
N ASP A 380 15.60 -10.00 24.90
CA ASP A 380 15.88 -11.38 24.50
C ASP A 380 15.93 -11.50 22.97
N PHE A 381 15.00 -10.85 22.25
CA PHE A 381 15.07 -10.80 20.80
C PHE A 381 16.39 -10.19 20.31
N THR A 382 16.82 -9.09 20.92
CA THR A 382 18.06 -8.40 20.55
C THR A 382 19.29 -9.29 20.80
N GLU A 383 19.38 -9.92 21.97
CA GLU A 383 20.50 -10.82 22.32
C GLU A 383 20.53 -12.09 21.47
N LEU A 384 19.38 -12.69 21.19
CA LEU A 384 19.29 -14.02 20.57
C LEU A 384 19.25 -13.98 19.03
N PHE A 385 18.75 -12.90 18.43
CA PHE A 385 18.54 -12.83 16.97
C PHE A 385 19.34 -11.72 16.29
N LEU A 386 19.39 -10.51 16.85
CA LEU A 386 20.06 -9.39 16.18
C LEU A 386 21.58 -9.40 16.39
N LYS A 387 22.03 -9.47 17.65
CA LYS A 387 23.47 -9.44 17.98
C LYS A 387 24.28 -10.56 17.32
N PRO A 388 23.81 -11.83 17.27
CA PRO A 388 24.57 -12.91 16.62
C PRO A 388 24.75 -12.69 15.12
N LEU A 389 23.88 -11.89 14.50
CA LEU A 389 23.95 -11.52 13.08
C LEU A 389 24.62 -10.14 12.85
N SER A 390 25.14 -9.52 13.92
CA SER A 390 25.69 -8.16 13.89
C SER A 390 24.71 -7.12 13.35
N ILE A 391 23.42 -7.31 13.58
CA ILE A 391 22.37 -6.36 13.21
C ILE A 391 22.17 -5.40 14.38
N GLN A 392 22.26 -4.10 14.11
CA GLN A 392 21.93 -3.09 15.11
C GLN A 392 20.41 -2.91 15.17
N ALA A 393 19.88 -2.87 16.40
CA ALA A 393 18.48 -2.53 16.61
C ALA A 393 18.23 -1.09 16.15
N VAL A 394 17.19 -0.91 15.34
CA VAL A 394 16.76 0.43 14.93
C VAL A 394 15.84 0.98 16.03
N PRO A 395 16.05 2.22 16.50
CA PRO A 395 15.13 2.85 17.43
C PRO A 395 13.73 2.94 16.81
N ALA A 396 12.69 2.86 17.65
CA ALA A 396 11.34 3.06 17.20
C ALA A 396 11.22 4.44 16.52
N PRO A 397 10.50 4.55 15.39
CA PRO A 397 10.23 5.86 14.80
C PRO A 397 9.51 6.74 15.83
N VAL A 398 9.78 8.05 15.80
CA VAL A 398 9.04 9.01 16.62
C VAL A 398 7.60 8.98 16.13
N ASN A 399 6.68 8.48 16.96
CA ASN A 399 5.27 8.42 16.61
C ASN A 399 4.70 9.85 16.64
N ASP A 400 4.39 10.38 15.46
CA ASP A 400 3.41 11.47 15.38
C ASP A 400 2.08 10.95 15.92
N ARG A 401 1.36 11.79 16.66
CA ARG A 401 0.06 11.42 17.23
C ARG A 401 -0.98 11.28 16.11
N LYS A 402 -1.01 10.11 15.48
CA LYS A 402 -1.97 9.74 14.44
C LYS A 402 -3.16 9.04 15.07
N TYR A 403 -4.33 9.29 14.50
CA TYR A 403 -5.57 8.64 14.92
C TYR A 403 -6.06 7.71 13.81
N SER A 404 -6.83 6.71 14.20
CA SER A 404 -7.59 5.83 13.33
C SER A 404 -9.06 5.87 13.70
N MET A 405 -9.90 5.52 12.74
CA MET A 405 -11.33 5.39 12.93
C MET A 405 -11.66 3.99 13.44
N LEU A 406 -12.50 3.87 14.47
CA LEU A 406 -13.04 2.61 14.95
C LEU A 406 -14.55 2.54 14.69
N LEU A 407 -14.95 1.48 14.00
CA LEU A 407 -16.35 1.18 13.70
C LEU A 407 -16.79 -0.05 14.51
N GLU A 408 -17.86 0.10 15.28
CA GLU A 408 -18.37 -0.95 16.17
C GLU A 408 -19.87 -1.17 16.01
N GLU A 409 -20.31 -2.42 16.17
CA GLU A 409 -21.72 -2.79 16.01
C GLU A 409 -22.63 -2.08 17.03
N GLU A 410 -22.17 -1.88 18.26
CA GLU A 410 -22.90 -1.21 19.34
C GLU A 410 -23.25 0.25 18.99
N SER A 411 -22.43 0.89 18.15
CA SER A 411 -22.64 2.26 17.66
C SER A 411 -23.36 2.32 16.31
N GLY A 412 -23.79 1.18 15.77
CA GLY A 412 -24.29 1.08 14.41
C GLY A 412 -23.21 1.30 13.34
N PHE A 413 -21.94 1.06 13.68
CA PHE A 413 -20.75 1.38 12.86
C PHE A 413 -20.61 2.87 12.55
N SER A 414 -20.92 3.74 13.52
CA SER A 414 -20.72 5.18 13.39
C SER A 414 -19.29 5.58 13.72
N ALA A 415 -18.66 6.33 12.80
CA ALA A 415 -17.36 6.96 13.00
C ALA A 415 -17.35 8.03 14.10
N PHE A 416 -18.53 8.55 14.48
CA PHE A 416 -18.72 9.64 15.43
C PHE A 416 -19.20 9.16 16.81
N SER A 417 -18.98 7.89 17.12
CA SER A 417 -19.31 7.33 18.42
C SER A 417 -18.28 7.71 19.48
N GLN A 418 -18.60 7.53 20.77
CA GLN A 418 -17.69 7.78 21.92
C GLN A 418 -16.34 7.02 21.85
N HIS A 419 -16.24 6.01 20.98
CA HIS A 419 -15.06 5.19 20.74
C HIS A 419 -14.53 5.34 19.31
N GLY A 420 -15.14 6.18 18.48
CA GLY A 420 -14.90 6.25 17.04
C GLY A 420 -13.50 6.73 16.66
N THR A 421 -12.77 7.34 17.60
CA THR A 421 -11.39 7.81 17.43
C THR A 421 -10.44 7.07 18.36
N ILE A 422 -9.46 6.38 17.79
CA ILE A 422 -8.43 5.60 18.51
C ILE A 422 -7.05 6.08 18.10
N TYR A 423 -6.14 6.29 19.05
CA TYR A 423 -4.75 6.62 18.75
C TYR A 423 -3.85 5.40 18.76
N GLN A 424 -2.72 5.47 18.06
CA GLN A 424 -1.78 4.36 17.88
C GLN A 424 -1.32 3.72 19.20
N GLU A 425 -1.10 4.52 20.24
CA GLU A 425 -0.69 4.06 21.57
C GLU A 425 -1.73 3.15 22.27
N GLU A 426 -2.98 3.19 21.79
CA GLU A 426 -4.14 2.49 22.32
C GLU A 426 -4.42 1.17 21.57
N TYR A 427 -3.84 0.96 20.38
CA TYR A 427 -4.13 -0.20 19.52
C TYR A 427 -3.89 -1.52 20.25
N ARG A 428 -2.81 -1.61 21.03
CA ARG A 428 -2.48 -2.84 21.73
C ARG A 428 -3.50 -3.20 22.80
N GLN A 429 -3.88 -2.25 23.65
CA GLN A 429 -4.87 -2.48 24.71
C GLN A 429 -6.23 -2.83 24.10
N MET A 430 -6.62 -2.13 23.03
CA MET A 430 -7.84 -2.42 22.32
C MET A 430 -7.82 -3.83 21.69
N MET A 431 -6.82 -4.11 20.85
CA MET A 431 -6.82 -5.32 20.03
C MET A 431 -6.45 -6.58 20.80
N LEU A 432 -5.66 -6.49 21.87
CA LEU A 432 -5.23 -7.65 22.66
C LEU A 432 -6.07 -7.87 23.92
N GLU A 433 -6.69 -6.83 24.48
CA GLU A 433 -7.37 -6.86 25.78
C GLU A 433 -8.84 -6.41 25.72
N ASP A 434 -9.35 -5.98 24.56
CA ASP A 434 -10.70 -5.41 24.36
C ASP A 434 -10.96 -4.11 25.16
N ILE A 435 -9.90 -3.40 25.56
CA ILE A 435 -10.01 -2.16 26.33
C ILE A 435 -10.16 -0.97 25.37
N ARG A 436 -11.34 -0.35 25.38
CA ARG A 436 -11.68 0.78 24.49
C ARG A 436 -11.51 2.12 25.21
N PRO A 437 -10.82 3.10 24.60
CA PRO A 437 -10.74 4.45 25.16
C PRO A 437 -12.13 5.09 25.12
N LYS A 438 -12.49 5.79 26.19
CA LYS A 438 -13.70 6.61 26.25
C LYS A 438 -13.33 8.04 25.90
N ARG A 439 -13.98 8.61 24.89
CA ARG A 439 -13.88 10.03 24.55
C ARG A 439 -15.21 10.71 24.89
N GLU A 440 -15.13 11.83 25.59
CA GLU A 440 -16.24 12.76 25.71
C GLU A 440 -16.21 13.66 24.46
N TYR A 441 -17.33 13.75 23.75
CA TYR A 441 -17.49 14.60 22.56
C TYR A 441 -18.24 15.87 22.90
#